data_AF-X0Z5A5-F1
#
_entry.id   AF-X0Z5A5-F1
#
_cell.length_a   1.000
_cell.length_b   1.000
_cell.length_c   1.000
_cell.angle_alpha   90.00
_cell.angle_beta   90.00
_cell.angle_gamma   90.00
#
_symmetry.space_group_name_H-M   'P 1'
#
loop_
_entity.id
_entity.type
_entity.pdbx_description
1 polymer ?
#
loop_
_entity_poly.entity_id
_entity_poly.type
_entity_poly.pdbx_seq_one_letter_code
_entity_poly.pdbx_strand_id
1 'polypeptide(L)'
;MVFRDNFLTTHTGALRDCIGGGRENNMADNPELGNDYDVYNNVFDGMSDDGLQIEGPCVNLREWQNTVRGGFVGIALCPIIVGPAFAIRNTLWNDGRGFKLGDHSSGHIFIEHNTVYSLTSTGLKQTDHGMNNVHAWNNILDVGYYVAEFTSAVSDPHGTEMDYNLVHSRDAKGGTRLYKWYYSTITTLEDLRAWYGQEIHGIYGQADFVNVATGDLRLQPGSLGENAGKLIPGINTFDSPWPFTGTAPDMGAIEYGGVAPPPTADFEASAYSVPALTEVSFTDISTGAIDTWYWDFGDGATSSEKSPSHTFHNEGAYDVLLTVSGPGGESSASVTIEVTGPVVSHE
;
A
#
# COMPACT_ATOMS: atom_id res chain seq x y z
N MET A 1 -6.90 -17.45 -8.99
CA MET A 1 -7.26 -16.42 -9.99
C MET A 1 -6.55 -15.17 -9.52
N VAL A 2 -5.48 -14.76 -10.19
CA VAL A 2 -4.61 -13.67 -9.74
C VAL A 2 -5.29 -12.37 -10.16
N PHE A 3 -5.79 -11.59 -9.20
CA PHE A 3 -6.22 -10.23 -9.49
C PHE A 3 -4.96 -9.40 -9.72
N ARG A 4 -4.56 -9.26 -10.99
CA ARG A 4 -3.43 -8.45 -11.46
C ARG A 4 -3.91 -7.07 -11.89
N ASP A 5 -4.67 -6.39 -11.05
CA ASP A 5 -5.11 -5.05 -11.36
C ASP A 5 -4.12 -4.04 -10.78
N ASN A 6 -3.03 -3.87 -11.54
CA ASN A 6 -2.02 -2.83 -11.38
C ASN A 6 -2.62 -1.46 -11.71
N PHE A 7 -3.41 -0.91 -10.79
CA PHE A 7 -3.92 0.45 -10.88
C PHE A 7 -2.88 1.43 -10.33
N LEU A 8 -1.86 1.78 -11.11
CA LEU A 8 -1.14 3.03 -10.85
C LEU A 8 -2.03 4.19 -11.31
N THR A 9 -3.17 4.36 -10.65
CA THR A 9 -4.13 5.43 -10.90
C THR A 9 -4.22 6.28 -9.65
N THR A 10 -3.92 7.57 -9.80
CA THR A 10 -4.33 8.56 -8.80
C THR A 10 -5.85 8.60 -8.83
N HIS A 11 -6.50 8.03 -7.83
CA HIS A 11 -7.93 8.18 -7.66
C HIS A 11 -8.15 9.56 -7.00
N THR A 12 -8.67 10.51 -7.78
CA THR A 12 -9.00 11.87 -7.32
C THR A 12 -10.47 12.15 -7.56
N GLY A 13 -11.12 12.80 -6.60
CA GLY A 13 -12.52 13.21 -6.72
C GLY A 13 -13.36 12.60 -5.61
N ALA A 14 -14.49 13.24 -5.31
CA ALA A 14 -15.43 12.89 -4.25
C ALA A 14 -16.18 11.57 -4.52
N LEU A 15 -15.44 10.50 -4.79
CA LEU A 15 -15.96 9.14 -4.71
C LEU A 15 -16.27 8.84 -3.24
N ARG A 16 -17.31 8.05 -3.02
CA ARG A 16 -17.66 7.60 -1.66
C ARG A 16 -16.53 6.73 -1.11
N ASP A 17 -16.15 5.67 -1.83
CA ASP A 17 -14.96 4.86 -1.55
C ASP A 17 -14.15 4.62 -2.85
N CYS A 18 -12.82 4.50 -2.79
CA CYS A 18 -12.00 4.32 -4.01
C CYS A 18 -12.14 2.95 -4.66
N ILE A 19 -12.13 1.90 -3.84
CA ILE A 19 -12.21 0.49 -4.24
C ILE A 19 -13.30 -0.13 -3.35
N GLY A 20 -14.12 -1.01 -3.91
CA GLY A 20 -15.12 -1.77 -3.16
C GLY A 20 -16.41 -1.04 -2.74
N GLY A 21 -16.39 0.27 -2.54
CA GLY A 21 -17.52 1.03 -1.97
C GLY A 21 -18.92 0.74 -2.49
N GLY A 22 -19.84 0.47 -1.57
CA GLY A 22 -21.24 0.17 -1.85
C GLY A 22 -21.90 1.14 -2.83
N ARG A 23 -22.51 0.55 -3.87
CA ARG A 23 -23.29 1.11 -4.99
C ARG A 23 -22.55 1.71 -6.19
N GLU A 24 -21.24 2.00 -6.15
CA GLU A 24 -20.67 2.80 -7.24
C GLU A 24 -19.40 2.27 -7.94
N ASN A 25 -18.82 1.11 -7.58
CA ASN A 25 -17.85 0.43 -8.46
C ASN A 25 -17.87 -1.12 -8.35
N ASN A 26 -17.80 -1.77 -9.52
CA ASN A 26 -18.02 -3.19 -9.88
C ASN A 26 -17.23 -4.32 -9.16
N MET A 27 -16.77 -4.16 -7.91
CA MET A 27 -15.99 -5.20 -7.21
C MET A 27 -16.77 -5.96 -6.12
N ALA A 28 -17.84 -5.36 -5.57
CA ALA A 28 -18.53 -5.87 -4.36
C ALA A 28 -19.85 -6.63 -4.61
N ASP A 29 -20.27 -6.80 -5.87
CA ASP A 29 -21.52 -7.51 -6.20
C ASP A 29 -21.31 -9.02 -6.48
N ASN A 30 -20.22 -9.64 -5.99
CA ASN A 30 -20.09 -11.10 -6.03
C ASN A 30 -20.31 -11.70 -4.62
N PRO A 31 -21.50 -12.24 -4.33
CA PRO A 31 -21.87 -12.75 -3.01
C PRO A 31 -21.19 -14.07 -2.61
N GLU A 32 -20.20 -14.54 -3.36
CA GLU A 32 -19.45 -15.76 -3.04
C GLU A 32 -18.11 -15.41 -2.38
N LEU A 33 -17.92 -15.85 -1.13
CA LEU A 33 -16.60 -16.09 -0.54
C LEU A 33 -15.71 -16.78 -1.58
N GLY A 34 -14.62 -16.15 -2.04
CA GLY A 34 -13.80 -16.85 -3.04
C GLY A 34 -12.53 -16.20 -3.57
N ASN A 35 -12.30 -14.90 -3.37
CA ASN A 35 -11.19 -14.20 -4.03
C ASN A 35 -10.12 -13.70 -3.06
N ASP A 36 -8.87 -13.78 -3.53
CA ASP A 36 -7.70 -13.12 -2.95
C ASP A 36 -7.54 -11.74 -3.60
N TYR A 37 -7.20 -10.71 -2.83
CA TYR A 37 -7.00 -9.36 -3.35
C TYR A 37 -5.57 -8.87 -3.09
N ASP A 38 -4.94 -8.31 -4.12
CA ASP A 38 -3.65 -7.63 -4.06
C ASP A 38 -3.83 -6.17 -4.49
N VAL A 39 -3.54 -5.20 -3.60
CA VAL A 39 -3.69 -3.76 -3.88
C VAL A 39 -2.41 -3.01 -3.51
N TYR A 40 -1.67 -2.51 -4.48
CA TYR A 40 -0.35 -1.94 -4.19
C TYR A 40 0.08 -0.81 -5.11
N ASN A 41 0.99 0.04 -4.60
CA ASN A 41 1.54 1.21 -5.32
C ASN A 41 0.48 2.20 -5.83
N ASN A 42 -0.65 2.33 -5.12
CA ASN A 42 -1.72 3.25 -5.47
C ASN A 42 -1.58 4.58 -4.73
N VAL A 43 -2.20 5.64 -5.27
CA VAL A 43 -2.42 6.92 -4.55
C VAL A 43 -3.93 7.21 -4.48
N PHE A 44 -4.44 7.33 -3.26
CA PHE A 44 -5.83 7.65 -2.96
C PHE A 44 -5.90 9.02 -2.28
N ASP A 45 -6.53 10.02 -2.91
CA ASP A 45 -6.44 11.43 -2.48
C ASP A 45 -7.81 12.11 -2.38
N GLY A 46 -8.19 12.50 -1.17
CA GLY A 46 -9.35 13.36 -0.90
C GLY A 46 -10.70 12.65 -0.93
N MET A 47 -10.74 11.39 -0.51
CA MET A 47 -11.96 10.57 -0.52
C MET A 47 -13.00 11.02 0.49
N SER A 48 -14.27 10.87 0.14
CA SER A 48 -15.36 11.34 1.02
C SER A 48 -15.72 10.38 2.15
N ASP A 49 -15.42 9.08 2.01
CA ASP A 49 -15.53 8.04 3.05
C ASP A 49 -14.18 7.29 3.16
N ASP A 50 -14.08 6.02 2.76
CA ASP A 50 -12.87 5.22 2.95
C ASP A 50 -11.89 5.37 1.75
N GLY A 51 -10.62 5.66 2.07
CA GLY A 51 -9.54 5.85 1.09
C GLY A 51 -9.24 4.56 0.33
N LEU A 52 -8.95 3.49 1.06
CA LEU A 52 -8.92 2.12 0.53
C LEU A 52 -9.87 1.26 1.36
N GLN A 53 -10.86 0.66 0.70
CA GLN A 53 -11.72 -0.34 1.31
C GLN A 53 -11.87 -1.51 0.36
N ILE A 54 -12.04 -2.70 0.89
CA ILE A 54 -12.55 -3.83 0.12
C ILE A 54 -13.86 -4.23 0.78
N GLU A 55 -14.95 -4.08 0.03
CA GLU A 55 -16.29 -4.44 0.47
C GLU A 55 -16.58 -5.90 0.08
N GLY A 56 -17.18 -6.66 0.99
CA GLY A 56 -17.58 -8.06 0.77
C GLY A 56 -16.55 -9.10 1.25
N PRO A 57 -16.96 -10.38 1.36
CA PRO A 57 -16.09 -11.42 1.91
C PRO A 57 -14.85 -11.66 1.05
N CYS A 58 -13.67 -11.77 1.69
CA CYS A 58 -12.42 -12.12 1.01
C CYS A 58 -11.73 -13.31 1.70
N VAL A 59 -10.99 -14.10 0.90
CA VAL A 59 -10.17 -15.18 1.44
C VAL A 59 -8.87 -14.58 1.97
N ASN A 60 -8.02 -14.02 1.11
CA ASN A 60 -6.83 -13.27 1.52
C ASN A 60 -6.88 -11.83 1.04
N LEU A 61 -6.27 -10.91 1.79
CA LEU A 61 -6.04 -9.53 1.39
C LEU A 61 -4.56 -9.19 1.58
N ARG A 62 -3.90 -8.67 0.54
CA ARG A 62 -2.56 -8.09 0.64
C ARG A 62 -2.58 -6.71 0.03
N GLU A 63 -2.15 -5.72 0.80
CA GLU A 63 -2.01 -4.36 0.33
C GLU A 63 -0.66 -3.80 0.76
N TRP A 64 0.05 -3.15 -0.17
CA TRP A 64 1.35 -2.59 0.16
C TRP A 64 1.75 -1.34 -0.62
N GLN A 65 2.58 -0.51 0.01
CA GLN A 65 3.15 0.70 -0.62
C GLN A 65 2.09 1.65 -1.21
N ASN A 66 0.87 1.64 -0.67
CA ASN A 66 -0.16 2.59 -1.06
C ASN A 66 0.02 3.91 -0.30
N THR A 67 -0.29 5.01 -0.96
CA THR A 67 -0.43 6.33 -0.34
C THR A 67 -1.90 6.68 -0.24
N VAL A 68 -2.40 6.90 0.98
CA VAL A 68 -3.74 7.42 1.22
C VAL A 68 -3.62 8.78 1.89
N ARG A 69 -4.40 9.76 1.44
CA ARG A 69 -4.40 11.08 2.07
C ARG A 69 -5.72 11.82 1.96
N GLY A 70 -6.00 12.60 2.99
CA GLY A 70 -7.11 13.56 3.03
C GLY A 70 -8.51 12.93 2.95
N GLY A 71 -8.65 11.63 3.23
CA GLY A 71 -9.93 10.93 3.29
C GLY A 71 -10.60 10.97 4.66
N PHE A 72 -11.83 10.45 4.79
CA PHE A 72 -12.47 10.27 6.10
C PHE A 72 -11.87 9.09 6.87
N VAL A 73 -11.49 8.03 6.16
CA VAL A 73 -10.68 6.90 6.67
C VAL A 73 -9.55 6.65 5.68
N GLY A 74 -8.35 6.34 6.17
CA GLY A 74 -7.23 5.96 5.33
C GLY A 74 -7.48 4.59 4.70
N ILE A 75 -7.29 3.53 5.49
CA ILE A 75 -7.49 2.16 5.04
C ILE A 75 -8.52 1.46 5.92
N ALA A 76 -9.53 0.86 5.29
CA ALA A 76 -10.55 0.05 5.93
C ALA A 76 -10.34 -1.44 5.65
N LEU A 77 -9.79 -2.12 6.65
CA LEU A 77 -9.68 -3.58 6.73
C LEU A 77 -10.98 -4.15 7.32
N CYS A 78 -12.11 -3.83 6.67
CA CYS A 78 -13.46 -4.14 7.11
C CYS A 78 -14.27 -5.11 6.22
N PRO A 79 -13.70 -5.99 5.38
CA PRO A 79 -14.48 -7.10 4.83
C PRO A 79 -14.67 -8.24 5.85
N ILE A 80 -15.59 -9.17 5.56
CA ILE A 80 -15.58 -10.50 6.19
C ILE A 80 -14.34 -11.25 5.66
N ILE A 81 -13.19 -11.00 6.30
CA ILE A 81 -11.91 -11.63 5.97
C ILE A 81 -11.86 -13.01 6.66
N VAL A 82 -11.74 -14.08 5.88
CA VAL A 82 -11.67 -15.45 6.41
C VAL A 82 -10.23 -15.97 6.54
N GLY A 83 -9.33 -15.57 5.64
CA GLY A 83 -7.89 -15.84 5.69
C GLY A 83 -7.08 -14.60 6.12
N PRO A 84 -5.75 -14.61 6.03
CA PRO A 84 -4.95 -13.46 6.45
C PRO A 84 -5.16 -12.20 5.60
N ALA A 85 -5.15 -11.05 6.27
CA ALA A 85 -5.03 -9.73 5.67
C ALA A 85 -3.70 -9.08 6.03
N PHE A 86 -3.01 -8.49 5.07
CA PHE A 86 -1.71 -7.85 5.24
C PHE A 86 -1.76 -6.42 4.73
N ALA A 87 -1.50 -5.45 5.60
CA ALA A 87 -1.28 -4.05 5.27
C ALA A 87 0.18 -3.71 5.53
N ILE A 88 0.98 -3.54 4.47
CA ILE A 88 2.44 -3.44 4.57
C ILE A 88 2.96 -2.15 3.93
N ARG A 89 3.77 -1.35 4.64
CA ARG A 89 4.44 -0.18 4.03
C ARG A 89 3.52 0.86 3.39
N ASN A 90 2.29 1.01 3.87
CA ASN A 90 1.39 2.07 3.42
C ASN A 90 1.67 3.39 4.15
N THR A 91 1.49 4.51 3.46
CA THR A 91 1.58 5.87 4.00
C THR A 91 0.20 6.50 4.04
N LEU A 92 -0.26 6.88 5.24
CA LEU A 92 -1.56 7.50 5.47
C LEU A 92 -1.34 8.92 6.03
N TRP A 93 -1.91 9.93 5.36
CA TRP A 93 -1.65 11.34 5.66
C TRP A 93 -2.95 12.16 5.81
N ASN A 94 -3.14 12.74 6.99
CA ASN A 94 -4.27 13.61 7.34
C ASN A 94 -5.65 12.99 7.05
N ASP A 95 -5.76 11.68 7.11
CA ASP A 95 -7.05 10.99 7.06
C ASP A 95 -7.79 11.12 8.39
N GLY A 96 -9.12 11.15 8.33
CA GLY A 96 -10.00 11.24 9.51
C GLY A 96 -9.93 10.01 10.44
N ARG A 97 -9.28 8.92 9.99
CA ARG A 97 -8.82 7.72 10.72
C ARG A 97 -7.63 7.12 9.97
N GLY A 98 -6.68 6.50 10.66
CA GLY A 98 -5.63 5.71 10.00
C GLY A 98 -6.20 4.43 9.41
N PHE A 99 -6.21 3.37 10.22
CA PHE A 99 -6.83 2.10 9.88
C PHE A 99 -8.18 1.96 10.58
N LYS A 100 -9.21 1.60 9.82
CA LYS A 100 -10.49 1.14 10.32
C LYS A 100 -10.50 -0.38 10.26
N LEU A 101 -10.86 -1.00 11.37
CA LEU A 101 -10.71 -2.43 11.58
C LEU A 101 -12.07 -3.07 11.95
N GLY A 102 -12.41 -4.19 11.30
CA GLY A 102 -13.48 -5.09 11.71
C GLY A 102 -14.79 -5.00 10.92
N ASP A 103 -15.27 -6.18 10.52
CA ASP A 103 -16.68 -6.52 10.19
C ASP A 103 -16.86 -8.06 10.26
N HIS A 104 -16.80 -8.63 11.47
CA HIS A 104 -16.89 -10.09 11.69
C HIS A 104 -15.78 -10.93 11.02
N SER A 105 -14.62 -10.34 10.79
CA SER A 105 -13.44 -11.00 10.25
C SER A 105 -12.94 -12.11 11.20
N SER A 106 -12.64 -13.29 10.66
CA SER A 106 -12.10 -14.43 11.42
C SER A 106 -10.63 -14.71 11.14
N GLY A 107 -10.08 -14.12 10.07
CA GLY A 107 -8.66 -14.19 9.72
C GLY A 107 -7.77 -13.25 10.53
N HIS A 108 -6.47 -13.56 10.56
CA HIS A 108 -5.45 -12.69 11.17
C HIS A 108 -5.25 -11.42 10.34
N ILE A 109 -5.04 -10.29 11.00
CA ILE A 109 -4.76 -9.01 10.35
C ILE A 109 -3.35 -8.57 10.74
N PHE A 110 -2.48 -8.41 9.75
CA PHE A 110 -1.10 -7.96 9.92
C PHE A 110 -0.99 -6.52 9.42
N ILE A 111 -0.58 -5.61 10.28
CA ILE A 111 -0.37 -4.19 9.99
C ILE A 111 1.10 -3.93 10.26
N GLU A 112 1.92 -3.95 9.22
CA GLU A 112 3.37 -4.01 9.37
C GLU A 112 4.06 -2.90 8.60
N HIS A 113 5.02 -2.22 9.22
CA HIS A 113 5.77 -1.15 8.56
C HIS A 113 4.89 -0.03 7.99
N ASN A 114 3.73 0.32 8.53
CA ASN A 114 2.95 1.45 7.98
C ASN A 114 3.35 2.77 8.65
N THR A 115 3.20 3.89 7.94
CA THR A 115 3.32 5.23 8.53
C THR A 115 1.98 5.93 8.48
N VAL A 116 1.41 6.22 9.66
CA VAL A 116 0.17 6.98 9.82
C VAL A 116 0.48 8.31 10.48
N TYR A 117 0.14 9.39 9.79
CA TYR A 117 0.19 10.74 10.32
C TYR A 117 -1.19 11.40 10.23
N SER A 118 -1.82 11.69 11.37
CA SER A 118 -3.07 12.44 11.38
C SER A 118 -3.32 13.14 12.71
N LEU A 119 -3.27 14.47 12.72
CA LEU A 119 -3.45 15.28 13.92
C LEU A 119 -4.90 15.35 14.43
N THR A 120 -5.85 14.78 13.71
CA THR A 120 -7.27 14.82 14.07
C THR A 120 -7.88 13.45 14.30
N SER A 121 -7.09 12.37 14.22
CA SER A 121 -7.64 11.02 14.24
C SER A 121 -6.93 10.01 15.13
N THR A 122 -7.52 8.81 15.17
CA THR A 122 -6.99 7.60 15.80
C THR A 122 -6.15 6.82 14.77
N GLY A 123 -5.06 6.20 15.23
CA GLY A 123 -4.21 5.34 14.41
C GLY A 123 -4.95 4.09 13.94
N LEU A 124 -5.26 3.18 14.85
CA LEU A 124 -6.06 1.98 14.60
C LEU A 124 -7.42 2.08 15.29
N LYS A 125 -8.51 1.89 14.56
CA LYS A 125 -9.86 2.02 15.12
C LYS A 125 -10.72 0.82 14.79
N GLN A 126 -11.15 0.11 15.83
CA GLN A 126 -12.19 -0.91 15.73
C GLN A 126 -13.56 -0.26 15.45
N THR A 127 -14.36 -0.91 14.60
CA THR A 127 -15.78 -0.64 14.42
C THR A 127 -16.62 -1.35 15.51
N ASP A 128 -17.95 -1.28 15.41
CA ASP A 128 -18.86 -1.88 16.40
C ASP A 128 -18.90 -3.43 16.35
N HIS A 129 -18.12 -4.04 15.46
CA HIS A 129 -18.09 -5.49 15.24
C HIS A 129 -16.82 -6.14 15.81
N GLY A 130 -16.94 -7.43 16.16
CA GLY A 130 -15.85 -8.20 16.74
C GLY A 130 -14.65 -8.33 15.79
N MET A 131 -13.47 -8.39 16.37
CA MET A 131 -12.19 -8.60 15.69
C MET A 131 -11.42 -9.72 16.37
N ASN A 132 -10.62 -10.47 15.61
CA ASN A 132 -9.69 -11.45 16.16
C ASN A 132 -8.29 -11.22 15.57
N ASN A 133 -7.25 -11.36 16.41
CA ASN A 133 -5.85 -11.56 16.00
C ASN A 133 -5.21 -10.47 15.10
N VAL A 134 -5.15 -9.23 15.61
CA VAL A 134 -4.41 -8.14 14.96
C VAL A 134 -2.95 -8.16 15.39
N HIS A 135 -2.02 -8.21 14.46
CA HIS A 135 -0.59 -8.09 14.70
C HIS A 135 -0.10 -6.78 14.09
N ALA A 136 0.28 -5.81 14.92
CA ALA A 136 0.80 -4.54 14.48
C ALA A 136 2.25 -4.38 14.91
N TRP A 137 3.17 -4.43 13.95
CA TRP A 137 4.61 -4.32 14.18
C TRP A 137 5.29 -3.31 13.27
N ASN A 138 6.35 -2.67 13.77
CA ASN A 138 7.19 -1.73 13.01
C ASN A 138 6.42 -0.55 12.41
N ASN A 139 5.23 -0.22 12.92
CA ASN A 139 4.49 0.93 12.41
C ASN A 139 4.97 2.22 13.06
N ILE A 140 4.81 3.32 12.34
CA ILE A 140 4.86 4.67 12.87
C ILE A 140 3.43 5.19 12.96
N LEU A 141 2.99 5.55 14.16
CA LEU A 141 1.67 6.10 14.43
C LEU A 141 1.81 7.45 15.14
N ASP A 142 1.79 8.55 14.38
CA ASP A 142 1.77 9.93 14.91
C ASP A 142 0.37 10.54 14.74
N VAL A 143 -0.40 10.54 15.82
CA VAL A 143 -1.85 10.76 15.75
C VAL A 143 -2.37 11.74 16.80
N GLY A 144 -3.52 12.35 16.50
CA GLY A 144 -4.16 13.36 17.35
C GLY A 144 -5.07 12.81 18.46
N TYR A 145 -5.35 11.51 18.45
CA TYR A 145 -6.25 10.85 19.40
C TYR A 145 -5.60 9.60 19.99
N TYR A 146 -6.25 8.44 19.95
CA TYR A 146 -5.67 7.19 20.44
C TYR A 146 -4.78 6.58 19.37
N VAL A 147 -3.65 5.99 19.76
CA VAL A 147 -2.88 5.12 18.87
C VAL A 147 -3.74 3.94 18.44
N ALA A 148 -4.50 3.37 19.39
CA ALA A 148 -5.55 2.40 19.08
C ALA A 148 -6.82 2.60 19.93
N GLU A 149 -7.99 2.47 19.29
CA GLU A 149 -9.32 2.55 19.92
C GLU A 149 -10.15 1.30 19.62
N PHE A 150 -10.54 0.58 20.68
CA PHE A 150 -11.37 -0.62 20.63
C PHE A 150 -12.66 -0.40 21.43
N THR A 151 -13.81 -0.49 20.75
CA THR A 151 -15.11 -0.01 21.28
C THR A 151 -16.09 -1.13 21.64
N SER A 152 -15.81 -2.39 21.31
CA SER A 152 -16.73 -3.52 21.59
C SER A 152 -16.17 -4.48 22.64
N ALA A 153 -17.07 -5.19 23.34
CA ALA A 153 -16.72 -6.21 24.34
C ALA A 153 -16.54 -7.61 23.74
N VAL A 154 -16.65 -7.75 22.41
CA VAL A 154 -16.56 -9.03 21.71
C VAL A 154 -15.11 -9.52 21.84
N SER A 155 -14.96 -10.71 22.41
CA SER A 155 -13.74 -11.22 23.01
C SER A 155 -12.52 -11.18 22.09
N ASP A 156 -11.60 -10.27 22.36
CA ASP A 156 -10.19 -10.65 22.44
C ASP A 156 -9.36 -9.64 23.27
N PRO A 157 -9.26 -9.82 24.60
CA PRO A 157 -8.39 -8.98 25.40
C PRO A 157 -6.88 -9.27 25.21
N HIS A 158 -6.46 -10.28 24.42
CA HIS A 158 -5.06 -10.75 24.39
C HIS A 158 -4.45 -11.21 23.05
N GLY A 159 -5.19 -11.35 21.95
CA GLY A 159 -4.67 -11.75 20.64
C GLY A 159 -4.41 -10.57 19.70
N THR A 160 -4.70 -9.33 20.11
CA THR A 160 -4.12 -8.15 19.45
C THR A 160 -2.72 -7.89 20.01
N GLU A 161 -1.71 -8.03 19.17
CA GLU A 161 -0.30 -7.78 19.49
C GLU A 161 0.14 -6.45 18.90
N MET A 162 0.48 -5.50 19.77
CA MET A 162 1.09 -4.24 19.39
C MET A 162 2.50 -4.14 19.95
N ASP A 163 3.50 -4.48 19.13
CA ASP A 163 4.90 -4.48 19.55
C ASP A 163 5.80 -3.79 18.50
N TYR A 164 6.97 -3.30 18.90
CA TYR A 164 7.92 -2.61 17.99
C TYR A 164 7.30 -1.48 17.15
N ASN A 165 6.32 -0.74 17.68
CA ASN A 165 5.78 0.45 17.00
C ASN A 165 6.39 1.74 17.56
N LEU A 166 6.65 2.71 16.69
CA LEU A 166 6.97 4.08 17.07
C LEU A 166 5.66 4.85 17.21
N VAL A 167 5.32 5.21 18.44
CA VAL A 167 4.00 5.79 18.74
C VAL A 167 4.15 7.18 19.32
N HIS A 168 3.36 8.09 18.78
CA HIS A 168 3.25 9.45 19.28
C HIS A 168 1.79 9.86 19.21
N SER A 169 1.22 10.27 20.35
CA SER A 169 -0.14 10.80 20.35
C SER A 169 -0.25 12.09 21.13
N ARG A 170 -0.96 13.05 20.51
CA ARG A 170 -1.17 14.40 21.01
C ARG A 170 -2.66 14.71 20.99
N ASP A 171 -3.33 14.58 22.13
CA ASP A 171 -4.70 15.08 22.21
C ASP A 171 -4.74 16.61 22.07
N ALA A 172 -5.94 17.17 21.80
CA ALA A 172 -6.13 18.61 21.62
C ALA A 172 -5.72 19.48 22.84
N LYS A 173 -5.33 18.87 23.96
CA LYS A 173 -4.84 19.52 25.19
C LYS A 173 -3.36 19.23 25.46
N GLY A 174 -2.66 18.56 24.54
CA GLY A 174 -1.25 18.19 24.66
C GLY A 174 -0.98 16.94 25.51
N GLY A 175 -2.02 16.17 25.85
CA GLY A 175 -1.89 14.91 26.58
C GLY A 175 -1.68 13.70 25.67
N THR A 176 -0.99 12.67 26.17
CA THR A 176 -0.79 11.40 25.45
C THR A 176 -1.93 10.43 25.70
N ARG A 177 -2.37 9.77 24.61
CA ARG A 177 -3.43 8.78 24.58
C ARG A 177 -2.98 7.59 23.75
N LEU A 178 -2.55 6.51 24.41
CA LEU A 178 -2.07 5.34 23.68
C LEU A 178 -3.24 4.45 23.29
N TYR A 179 -4.06 4.08 24.27
CA TYR A 179 -5.10 3.08 24.07
C TYR A 179 -6.42 3.48 24.70
N LYS A 180 -7.51 3.09 24.04
CA LYS A 180 -8.85 3.08 24.64
C LYS A 180 -9.48 1.72 24.40
N TRP A 181 -9.89 1.05 25.48
CA TRP A 181 -10.62 -0.21 25.41
C TRP A 181 -11.91 -0.11 26.23
N TYR A 182 -13.05 -0.07 25.55
CA TYR A 182 -14.40 0.01 26.12
C TYR A 182 -14.57 1.14 27.17
N TYR A 183 -14.26 0.86 28.44
CA TYR A 183 -14.31 1.82 29.57
C TYR A 183 -12.96 2.09 30.24
N SER A 184 -11.85 1.68 29.61
CA SER A 184 -10.49 1.92 30.09
C SER A 184 -9.72 2.78 29.11
N THR A 185 -8.87 3.64 29.66
CA THR A 185 -7.98 4.50 28.90
C THR A 185 -6.57 4.31 29.42
N ILE A 186 -5.65 4.00 28.51
CA ILE A 186 -4.22 3.81 28.77
C ILE A 186 -3.48 5.00 28.18
N THR A 187 -2.76 5.71 29.04
CA THR A 187 -2.09 6.98 28.67
C THR A 187 -0.58 6.90 28.68
N THR A 188 -0.01 5.83 29.24
CA THR A 188 1.44 5.63 29.33
C THR A 188 1.85 4.26 28.78
N LEU A 189 3.12 4.14 28.36
CA LEU A 189 3.68 2.89 27.86
C LEU A 189 3.79 1.84 28.96
N GLU A 190 3.98 2.27 30.22
CA GLU A 190 4.02 1.37 31.38
C GLU A 190 2.64 0.76 31.66
N ASP A 191 1.58 1.58 31.62
CA ASP A 191 0.20 1.09 31.71
C ASP A 191 -0.10 0.09 30.58
N LEU A 192 0.39 0.37 29.36
CA LEU A 192 0.22 -0.53 28.21
C LEU A 192 0.95 -1.86 28.43
N ARG A 193 2.20 -1.82 28.88
CA ARG A 193 3.01 -3.02 29.21
C ARG A 193 2.35 -3.86 30.32
N ALA A 194 1.91 -3.19 31.38
CA ALA A 194 1.22 -3.84 32.49
C ALA A 194 -0.11 -4.47 32.05
N TRP A 195 -0.81 -3.82 31.12
CA TRP A 195 -2.08 -4.30 30.57
C TRP A 195 -1.91 -5.55 29.69
N TYR A 196 -0.93 -5.55 28.78
CA TYR A 196 -0.71 -6.67 27.85
C TYR A 196 0.04 -7.86 28.47
N GLY A 197 0.75 -7.65 29.58
CA GLY A 197 1.57 -8.71 30.20
C GLY A 197 2.73 -9.18 29.32
N GLN A 198 3.10 -8.40 28.30
CA GLN A 198 4.18 -8.65 27.36
C GLN A 198 5.15 -7.45 27.31
N GLU A 199 6.38 -7.70 26.87
CA GLU A 199 7.33 -6.63 26.60
C GLU A 199 6.86 -5.81 25.40
N ILE A 200 6.53 -4.54 25.62
CA ILE A 200 6.29 -3.58 24.54
C ILE A 200 7.61 -2.86 24.28
N HIS A 201 8.24 -3.23 23.18
CA HIS A 201 9.49 -2.65 22.67
C HIS A 201 9.26 -1.34 21.89
N GLY A 202 8.00 -0.90 21.80
CA GLY A 202 7.64 0.35 21.15
C GLY A 202 8.40 1.55 21.73
N ILE A 203 8.69 2.49 20.85
CA ILE A 203 9.41 3.72 21.16
C ILE A 203 8.37 4.84 21.31
N TYR A 204 8.50 5.63 22.38
CA TYR A 204 7.74 6.86 22.58
C TYR A 204 8.69 8.05 22.50
N GLY A 205 8.46 8.94 21.55
CA GLY A 205 9.32 10.11 21.35
C GLY A 205 8.70 11.09 20.36
N GLN A 206 9.13 12.36 20.44
CA GLN A 206 8.72 13.38 19.48
C GLN A 206 9.12 12.93 18.08
N ALA A 207 8.12 12.94 17.21
CA ALA A 207 8.24 12.56 15.82
C ALA A 207 8.95 13.65 15.00
N ASP A 208 10.25 13.85 15.19
CA ASP A 208 11.06 14.71 14.30
C ASP A 208 11.37 13.99 12.98
N PHE A 209 10.49 13.08 12.52
CA PHE A 209 10.80 12.11 11.48
C PHE A 209 9.96 12.26 10.21
N VAL A 210 9.12 13.29 10.06
CA VAL A 210 8.39 13.57 8.81
C VAL A 210 8.33 15.06 8.52
N ASN A 211 8.52 15.45 7.26
CA ASN A 211 8.37 16.85 6.86
C ASN A 211 6.88 17.16 6.65
N VAL A 212 6.21 17.46 7.77
CA VAL A 212 4.78 17.79 7.87
C VAL A 212 4.33 18.90 6.91
N ALA A 213 5.25 19.78 6.47
CA ALA A 213 4.94 20.85 5.52
C ALA A 213 4.82 20.37 4.07
N THR A 214 5.34 19.19 3.74
CA THR A 214 5.50 18.72 2.35
C THR A 214 4.72 17.45 2.01
N GLY A 215 4.12 16.77 2.97
CA GLY A 215 3.54 15.44 2.72
C GLY A 215 4.55 14.29 2.86
N ASP A 216 5.83 14.60 3.11
CA ASP A 216 6.89 13.59 3.10
C ASP A 216 6.94 12.82 4.42
N LEU A 217 6.53 11.56 4.36
CA LEU A 217 6.50 10.63 5.50
C LEU A 217 7.80 9.86 5.72
N ARG A 218 8.91 10.23 5.05
CA ARG A 218 10.22 9.62 5.27
C ARG A 218 10.85 10.08 6.59
N LEU A 219 11.39 9.08 7.31
CA LEU A 219 12.26 9.29 8.47
C LEU A 219 13.31 10.39 8.20
N GLN A 220 13.58 11.21 9.20
CA GLN A 220 14.66 12.21 9.15
C GLN A 220 15.92 11.68 9.83
N PRO A 221 17.11 12.20 9.47
CA PRO A 221 18.37 11.78 10.07
C PRO A 221 18.37 11.82 11.60
N GLY A 222 18.76 10.72 12.23
CA GLY A 222 18.82 10.56 13.68
C GLY A 222 17.46 10.24 14.32
N SER A 223 16.47 9.86 13.52
CA SER A 223 15.18 9.43 14.05
C SER A 223 15.33 8.19 14.92
N LEU A 224 14.53 8.11 15.99
CA LEU A 224 14.44 6.91 16.82
C LEU A 224 13.87 5.68 16.07
N GLY A 225 13.26 5.90 14.91
CA GLY A 225 12.77 4.83 14.04
C GLY A 225 13.86 4.15 13.20
N GLU A 226 15.04 4.74 13.10
CA GLU A 226 16.16 4.16 12.35
C GLU A 226 16.71 2.92 13.06
N ASN A 227 16.86 1.81 12.34
CA ASN A 227 17.38 0.53 12.81
C ASN A 227 16.69 0.00 14.07
N ALA A 228 15.40 0.28 14.22
CA ALA A 228 14.65 0.02 15.46
C ALA A 228 13.54 -1.02 15.29
N GLY A 229 13.24 -1.44 14.05
CA GLY A 229 12.21 -2.41 13.74
C GLY A 229 12.61 -3.86 14.03
N LYS A 230 11.59 -4.69 14.24
CA LYS A 230 11.66 -6.13 14.35
C LYS A 230 11.94 -6.78 12.99
N LEU A 231 12.78 -7.81 12.96
CA LEU A 231 12.86 -8.70 11.79
C LEU A 231 11.60 -9.55 11.68
N ILE A 232 10.85 -9.37 10.61
CA ILE A 232 9.63 -10.08 10.24
C ILE A 232 9.96 -10.99 9.04
N PRO A 233 10.00 -12.33 9.25
CA PRO A 233 10.31 -13.27 8.17
C PRO A 233 9.43 -13.06 6.94
N GLY A 234 10.05 -12.94 5.76
CA GLY A 234 9.35 -12.74 4.48
C GLY A 234 9.12 -11.28 4.08
N ILE A 235 9.26 -10.31 5.00
CA ILE A 235 8.99 -8.88 4.73
C ILE A 235 10.25 -8.03 4.74
N ASN A 236 11.20 -8.31 5.61
CA ASN A 236 12.40 -7.51 5.76
C ASN A 236 13.63 -8.41 6.02
N THR A 237 13.70 -9.51 5.29
CA THR A 237 14.86 -10.41 5.23
C THR A 237 15.68 -10.17 3.96
N PHE A 238 16.95 -10.63 3.91
CA PHE A 238 17.82 -10.45 2.73
C PHE A 238 17.19 -10.96 1.42
N ASP A 239 16.32 -11.98 1.52
CA ASP A 239 15.60 -12.57 0.38
C ASP A 239 14.19 -11.97 0.17
N SER A 240 13.85 -10.86 0.84
CA SER A 240 12.53 -10.21 0.76
C SER A 240 12.48 -9.14 -0.35
N PRO A 241 11.31 -8.88 -0.96
CA PRO A 241 11.11 -7.74 -1.87
C PRO A 241 11.42 -6.37 -1.24
N TRP A 242 11.51 -6.26 0.08
CA TRP A 242 11.82 -5.01 0.79
C TRP A 242 13.01 -5.17 1.74
N PRO A 243 14.25 -5.25 1.20
CA PRO A 243 15.44 -5.33 2.03
C PRO A 243 15.58 -4.04 2.88
N PHE A 244 16.19 -4.18 4.05
CA PHE A 244 16.57 -3.05 4.89
C PHE A 244 18.08 -2.81 4.84
N THR A 245 18.50 -1.64 5.31
CA THR A 245 19.93 -1.31 5.47
C THR A 245 20.29 -1.16 6.94
N GLY A 246 21.57 -1.29 7.28
CA GLY A 246 22.03 -1.15 8.66
C GLY A 246 21.87 -2.44 9.49
N THR A 247 21.54 -2.30 10.78
CA THR A 247 21.53 -3.39 11.76
C THR A 247 20.16 -4.02 11.97
N ALA A 248 19.09 -3.31 11.59
CA ALA A 248 17.70 -3.76 11.69
C ALA A 248 16.84 -2.92 10.73
N PRO A 249 15.66 -3.39 10.35
CA PRO A 249 14.75 -2.63 9.50
C PRO A 249 14.26 -1.37 10.21
N ASP A 250 14.04 -0.31 9.45
CA ASP A 250 13.49 0.91 10.01
C ASP A 250 12.00 0.77 10.34
N MET A 251 11.54 1.53 11.33
CA MET A 251 10.11 1.64 11.59
C MET A 251 9.44 2.46 10.48
N GLY A 252 8.18 2.13 10.18
CA GLY A 252 7.34 2.83 9.21
C GLY A 252 7.49 2.34 7.79
N ALA A 253 6.82 3.04 6.89
CA ALA A 253 6.64 2.64 5.48
C ALA A 253 7.91 2.70 4.65
N ILE A 254 8.81 3.62 4.98
CA ILE A 254 9.94 3.97 4.13
C ILE A 254 11.21 3.83 4.95
N GLU A 255 12.15 3.01 4.47
CA GLU A 255 13.50 2.93 5.04
C GLU A 255 14.22 4.27 4.88
N TYR A 256 14.81 4.75 5.97
CA TYR A 256 15.68 5.90 6.02
C TYR A 256 16.93 5.68 5.17
N GLY A 257 17.21 6.61 4.25
CA GLY A 257 18.35 6.50 3.33
C GLY A 257 18.25 5.35 2.31
N GLY A 258 17.20 4.52 2.38
CA GLY A 258 16.84 3.59 1.33
C GLY A 258 16.36 4.38 0.11
N VAL A 259 17.14 4.34 -0.97
CA VAL A 259 16.57 4.59 -2.29
C VAL A 259 15.50 3.51 -2.47
N ALA A 260 14.27 3.88 -2.85
CA ALA A 260 13.27 2.87 -3.19
C ALA A 260 13.93 1.89 -4.20
N PRO A 261 13.59 0.59 -4.22
CA PRO A 261 14.12 -0.26 -5.27
C PRO A 261 13.66 0.30 -6.64
N PRO A 262 14.53 0.33 -7.66
CA PRO A 262 14.09 0.70 -9.00
C PRO A 262 12.96 -0.26 -9.44
N PRO A 263 12.01 0.21 -10.26
CA PRO A 263 11.04 -0.68 -10.86
C PRO A 263 11.74 -1.77 -11.67
N THR A 264 11.06 -2.89 -11.92
CA THR A 264 11.51 -3.90 -12.88
C THR A 264 10.64 -3.79 -14.12
N ALA A 265 11.25 -3.34 -15.21
CA ALA A 265 10.57 -3.19 -16.49
C ALA A 265 10.23 -4.55 -17.10
N ASP A 266 9.02 -4.70 -17.62
CA ASP A 266 8.61 -5.86 -18.43
C ASP A 266 7.36 -5.52 -19.26
N PHE A 267 7.19 -6.14 -20.42
CA PHE A 267 6.00 -5.94 -21.26
C PHE A 267 5.73 -7.09 -22.23
N GLU A 268 4.48 -7.21 -22.66
CA GLU A 268 4.06 -8.15 -23.71
C GLU A 268 3.56 -7.40 -24.95
N ALA A 269 3.89 -7.89 -26.14
CA ALA A 269 3.31 -7.43 -27.40
C ALA A 269 2.18 -8.37 -27.87
N SER A 270 1.14 -7.82 -28.51
CA SER A 270 0.02 -8.62 -29.05
C SER A 270 0.46 -9.59 -30.15
N ALA A 271 1.55 -9.29 -30.85
CA ALA A 271 2.21 -10.17 -31.81
C ALA A 271 3.69 -9.76 -31.96
N TYR A 272 4.58 -10.74 -32.16
CA TYR A 272 6.01 -10.53 -32.37
C TYR A 272 6.42 -10.53 -33.85
N SER A 273 5.47 -10.83 -34.74
CA SER A 273 5.62 -10.69 -36.18
C SER A 273 4.30 -10.32 -36.84
N VAL A 274 4.30 -9.26 -37.65
CA VAL A 274 3.09 -8.72 -38.31
C VAL A 274 3.42 -8.16 -39.70
N PRO A 275 2.45 -8.09 -40.64
CA PRO A 275 2.62 -7.31 -41.85
C PRO A 275 2.71 -5.81 -41.57
N ALA A 276 3.43 -5.07 -42.42
CA ALA A 276 3.42 -3.61 -42.39
C ALA A 276 1.99 -3.04 -42.42
N LEU A 277 1.80 -1.90 -41.74
CA LEU A 277 0.51 -1.23 -41.52
C LEU A 277 -0.48 -2.02 -40.63
N THR A 278 0.02 -3.00 -39.89
CA THR A 278 -0.75 -3.67 -38.81
C THR A 278 -0.42 -3.02 -37.48
N GLU A 279 -1.47 -2.68 -36.72
CA GLU A 279 -1.31 -2.15 -35.36
C GLU A 279 -0.89 -3.27 -34.39
N VAL A 280 0.12 -3.00 -33.57
CA VAL A 280 0.57 -3.86 -32.47
C VAL A 280 0.25 -3.14 -31.16
N SER A 281 -0.38 -3.85 -30.23
CA SER A 281 -0.65 -3.34 -28.88
C SER A 281 0.41 -3.85 -27.92
N PHE A 282 0.88 -2.97 -27.04
CA PHE A 282 1.86 -3.30 -26.00
C PHE A 282 1.21 -3.19 -24.62
N THR A 283 1.41 -4.20 -23.79
CA THR A 283 0.89 -4.25 -22.42
C THR A 283 2.04 -4.22 -21.44
N ASP A 284 2.13 -3.13 -20.66
CA ASP A 284 3.05 -3.04 -19.54
C ASP A 284 2.73 -4.10 -18.48
N ILE A 285 3.72 -4.92 -18.14
CA ILE A 285 3.68 -5.88 -17.03
C ILE A 285 4.81 -5.62 -16.02
N SER A 286 5.39 -4.41 -16.04
CA SER A 286 6.42 -3.98 -15.11
C SER A 286 5.94 -4.03 -13.65
N THR A 287 6.90 -4.16 -12.73
CA THR A 287 6.64 -4.22 -11.28
C THR A 287 7.44 -3.15 -10.53
N GLY A 288 7.07 -2.88 -9.27
CA GLY A 288 7.67 -1.81 -8.46
C GLY A 288 6.92 -0.48 -8.58
N ALA A 289 7.44 0.55 -7.91
CA ALA A 289 6.88 1.90 -7.97
C ALA A 289 7.34 2.58 -9.27
N ILE A 290 6.40 2.98 -10.12
CA ILE A 290 6.64 3.58 -11.43
C ILE A 290 5.91 4.91 -11.49
N ASP A 291 6.63 6.00 -11.75
CA ASP A 291 6.09 7.34 -11.95
C ASP A 291 5.84 7.65 -13.43
N THR A 292 6.68 7.11 -14.33
CA THR A 292 6.62 7.40 -15.77
C THR A 292 6.98 6.21 -16.65
N TRP A 293 6.36 6.14 -17.83
CA TRP A 293 6.68 5.22 -18.92
C TRP A 293 7.27 6.00 -20.09
N TYR A 294 8.26 5.42 -20.76
CA TYR A 294 8.78 5.89 -22.03
C TYR A 294 8.97 4.70 -22.96
N TRP A 295 8.29 4.74 -24.09
CA TRP A 295 8.39 3.78 -25.17
C TRP A 295 9.20 4.37 -26.31
N ASP A 296 10.14 3.60 -26.82
CA ASP A 296 10.78 3.81 -28.13
C ASP A 296 10.45 2.60 -29.00
N PHE A 297 9.75 2.83 -30.12
CA PHE A 297 9.34 1.74 -31.00
C PHE A 297 10.43 1.29 -31.97
N GLY A 298 11.61 1.94 -31.97
CA GLY A 298 12.74 1.58 -32.84
C GLY A 298 12.61 2.11 -34.28
N ASP A 299 11.50 2.76 -34.64
CA ASP A 299 11.28 3.43 -35.92
C ASP A 299 11.35 4.97 -35.84
N GLY A 300 11.70 5.49 -34.65
CA GLY A 300 11.77 6.91 -34.33
C GLY A 300 10.50 7.49 -33.71
N ALA A 301 9.42 6.71 -33.60
CA ALA A 301 8.25 7.08 -32.81
C ALA A 301 8.41 6.68 -31.34
N THR A 302 7.75 7.44 -30.45
CA THR A 302 7.82 7.26 -29.00
C THR A 302 6.44 7.42 -28.37
N SER A 303 6.22 6.87 -27.17
CA SER A 303 5.02 7.10 -26.36
C SER A 303 5.34 7.25 -24.87
N SER A 304 4.47 7.94 -24.13
CA SER A 304 4.50 8.00 -22.66
C SER A 304 3.28 7.34 -22.01
N GLU A 305 2.43 6.70 -22.81
CA GLU A 305 1.29 5.94 -22.30
C GLU A 305 1.76 4.66 -21.61
N LYS A 306 1.04 4.19 -20.60
CA LYS A 306 1.37 2.94 -19.89
C LYS A 306 1.37 1.74 -20.84
N SER A 307 0.32 1.59 -21.64
CA SER A 307 0.14 0.48 -22.58
C SER A 307 -0.33 1.01 -23.95
N PRO A 308 0.59 1.47 -24.83
CA PRO A 308 0.25 2.07 -26.11
C PRO A 308 -0.06 1.04 -27.19
N SER A 309 -0.64 1.51 -28.29
CA SER A 309 -0.58 0.82 -29.58
C SER A 309 0.33 1.58 -30.56
N HIS A 310 0.95 0.85 -31.49
CA HIS A 310 1.78 1.45 -32.54
C HIS A 310 1.64 0.72 -33.87
N THR A 311 1.79 1.45 -34.98
CA THR A 311 1.70 0.90 -36.34
C THR A 311 3.00 1.12 -37.09
N PHE A 312 3.70 0.02 -37.41
CA PHE A 312 4.93 0.05 -38.19
C PHE A 312 4.61 0.16 -39.69
N HIS A 313 5.22 1.15 -40.35
CA HIS A 313 4.88 1.47 -41.74
C HIS A 313 5.74 0.73 -42.77
N ASN A 314 6.96 0.34 -42.40
CA ASN A 314 7.91 -0.29 -43.30
C ASN A 314 8.27 -1.69 -42.76
N GLU A 315 8.68 -2.57 -43.67
CA GLU A 315 9.25 -3.86 -43.28
C GLU A 315 10.60 -3.69 -42.57
N GLY A 316 10.88 -4.56 -41.60
CA GLY A 316 12.09 -4.50 -40.79
C GLY A 316 11.92 -5.16 -39.43
N ALA A 317 13.04 -5.32 -38.73
CA ALA A 317 13.07 -5.71 -37.33
C ALA A 317 13.18 -4.45 -36.47
N TYR A 318 12.25 -4.28 -35.53
CA TYR A 318 12.17 -3.11 -34.66
C TYR A 318 12.36 -3.53 -33.21
N ASP A 319 13.42 -3.05 -32.57
CA ASP A 319 13.66 -3.25 -31.14
C ASP A 319 12.82 -2.25 -30.35
N VAL A 320 11.67 -2.72 -29.84
CA VAL A 320 10.81 -1.92 -28.98
C VAL A 320 11.40 -1.92 -27.58
N LEU A 321 11.56 -0.73 -27.01
CA LEU A 321 12.11 -0.51 -25.68
C LEU A 321 11.06 0.17 -24.80
N LEU A 322 10.73 -0.45 -23.67
CA LEU A 322 10.06 0.21 -22.56
C LEU A 322 11.09 0.61 -21.52
N THR A 323 11.09 1.88 -21.11
CA THR A 323 11.78 2.37 -19.93
C THR A 323 10.75 2.85 -18.92
N VAL A 324 10.80 2.32 -17.70
CA VAL A 324 9.98 2.75 -16.57
C VAL A 324 10.88 3.42 -15.54
N SER A 325 10.44 4.57 -15.04
CA SER A 325 11.14 5.33 -14.02
C SER A 325 10.26 5.48 -12.80
N GLY A 326 10.83 5.38 -11.61
CA GLY A 326 10.12 5.62 -10.37
C GLY A 326 11.03 6.18 -9.27
N PRO A 327 10.54 6.27 -8.03
CA PRO A 327 11.28 6.86 -6.92
C PRO A 327 12.60 6.13 -6.61
N GLY A 328 12.74 4.90 -7.10
CA GLY A 328 13.90 4.06 -6.91
C GLY A 328 14.95 4.09 -8.02
N GLY A 329 14.70 4.82 -9.10
CA GLY A 329 15.51 4.81 -10.31
C GLY A 329 14.72 4.29 -11.52
N GLU A 330 15.43 3.79 -12.51
CA GLU A 330 14.86 3.38 -13.80
C GLU A 330 15.22 1.93 -14.13
N SER A 331 14.36 1.28 -14.90
CA SER A 331 14.64 -0.02 -15.53
C SER A 331 14.09 -0.01 -16.94
N SER A 332 14.68 -0.84 -17.82
CA SER A 332 14.20 -0.99 -19.19
C SER A 332 14.10 -2.46 -19.60
N ALA A 333 13.14 -2.76 -20.46
CA ALA A 333 12.94 -4.05 -21.10
C ALA A 333 12.81 -3.86 -22.60
N SER A 334 13.20 -4.86 -23.39
CA SER A 334 13.13 -4.78 -24.86
C SER A 334 12.69 -6.09 -25.50
N VAL A 335 11.92 -5.95 -26.56
CA VAL A 335 11.40 -7.02 -27.41
C VAL A 335 11.52 -6.59 -28.88
N THR A 336 11.96 -7.50 -29.74
CA THR A 336 11.99 -7.27 -31.20
C THR A 336 10.65 -7.64 -31.85
N ILE A 337 10.12 -6.75 -32.69
CA ILE A 337 8.95 -6.98 -33.54
C ILE A 337 9.41 -7.11 -35.00
N GLU A 338 9.07 -8.25 -35.62
CA GLU A 338 9.40 -8.54 -37.03
C GLU A 338 8.27 -8.10 -37.96
N VAL A 339 8.47 -6.99 -38.66
CA VAL A 339 7.49 -6.45 -39.60
C VAL A 339 7.79 -6.97 -41.00
N THR A 340 6.91 -7.81 -41.51
CA THR A 340 7.02 -8.35 -42.87
C THR A 340 6.44 -7.37 -43.88
N GLY A 341 6.87 -7.48 -45.13
CA GLY A 341 6.25 -6.74 -46.24
C GLY A 341 4.71 -6.91 -46.29
N PRO A 342 4.00 -5.97 -46.93
CA PRO A 342 2.55 -5.97 -46.98
C PRO A 342 2.03 -7.29 -47.58
N VAL A 343 0.96 -7.83 -47.00
CA VAL A 343 0.27 -8.99 -47.56
C VAL A 343 -0.34 -8.55 -48.89
N VAL A 344 0.32 -8.91 -49.99
CA VAL A 344 -0.26 -8.72 -51.32
C VAL A 344 -1.34 -9.79 -51.47
N SER A 345 -2.60 -9.43 -51.28
CA SER A 345 -3.70 -10.34 -51.62
C SER A 345 -3.65 -10.60 -53.12
N HIS A 346 -3.34 -11.84 -53.50
CA HIS A 346 -3.56 -12.28 -54.87
C HIS A 346 -5.08 -12.48 -55.08
N GLU A 347 -5.62 -11.54 -55.84
CA GLU A 347 -6.93 -11.47 -56.53
C GLU A 347 -8.19 -11.11 -55.74
#